data_AF-A0A8S4QC52-F1
#
_entry.id   AF-A0A8S4QC52-F1
#
_cell.length_a   1.000
_cell.length_b   1.000
_cell.length_c   1.000
_cell.angle_alpha   90.00
_cell.angle_beta   90.00
_cell.angle_gamma   90.00
#
_symmetry.space_group_name_H-M   'P 1'
#
loop_
_entity.id
_entity.type
_entity.pdbx_description
1 polymer ?
#
loop_
_entity_poly.entity_id
_entity_poly.type
_entity_poly.pdbx_seq_one_letter_code
_entity_poly.pdbx_strand_id
1 'polypeptide(L)'
;SQRREQHILNFMYKVIRNQVPSYVSSIFEEFKNPATRRTSNTEVYQIPIRSTAQFIKSPIPNAISLWNKLPKPLLEYALKFSLPAFKKESNKHYLPKRIISSTSLINLTRSQEITLNRARVDLFLKARLFAHQFTFIDSAHCSCGKPETLKHLFFKCPLCQINRHALMEEVNNNFYNKISQLTNMDDKLNFLLYGDETLSLAELSKLFIIVSNFLHDNK
;
A
#
# COMPACT_ATOMS: atom_id res chain seq x y z
N SER A 1 3.78 -6.26 3.34
CA SER A 1 3.02 -5.04 3.74
C SER A 1 4.01 -3.90 3.65
N GLN A 2 3.90 -3.06 2.62
CA GLN A 2 4.89 -2.00 2.34
C GLN A 2 5.11 -1.07 3.55
N ARG A 3 4.06 -0.79 4.34
CA ARG A 3 4.20 -0.04 5.61
C ARG A 3 5.06 -0.76 6.65
N ARG A 4 4.94 -2.09 6.76
CA ARG A 4 5.76 -2.90 7.67
C ARG A 4 7.22 -2.89 7.23
N GLU A 5 7.48 -3.04 5.94
CA GLU A 5 8.83 -2.94 5.38
C GLU A 5 9.44 -1.56 5.65
N GLN A 6 8.67 -0.49 5.47
CA GLN A 6 9.12 0.85 5.78
C GLN A 6 9.43 1.05 7.28
N HIS A 7 8.59 0.51 8.17
CA HIS A 7 8.87 0.56 9.60
C HIS A 7 10.20 -0.12 9.94
N ILE A 8 10.47 -1.27 9.32
CA ILE A 8 11.72 -2.01 9.47
C ILE A 8 12.91 -1.21 8.92
N LEU A 9 12.77 -0.56 7.75
CA LEU A 9 13.81 0.29 7.17
C LEU A 9 14.10 1.52 8.04
N ASN A 10 13.07 2.14 8.63
CA ASN A 10 13.23 3.24 9.57
C ASN A 10 13.96 2.79 10.85
N PHE A 11 13.71 1.57 11.30
CA PHE A 11 14.44 0.97 12.42
C PHE A 11 15.91 0.74 12.05
N MET A 12 16.19 0.14 10.89
CA MET A 12 17.56 -0.07 10.40
C MET A 12 18.35 1.23 10.23
N TYR A 13 17.71 2.30 9.74
CA TYR A 13 18.31 3.62 9.69
C TYR A 13 18.82 4.06 11.07
N LYS A 14 18.01 3.86 12.12
CA LYS A 14 18.38 4.21 13.50
C LYS A 14 19.52 3.33 14.01
N VAL A 15 19.50 2.04 13.71
CA VAL A 15 20.57 1.10 14.08
C VAL A 15 21.90 1.56 13.50
N ILE A 16 21.94 1.89 12.20
CA ILE A 16 23.17 2.33 11.51
C ILE A 16 23.70 3.65 12.06
N ARG A 17 22.81 4.54 12.50
CA ARG A 17 23.14 5.83 13.09
C ARG A 17 23.43 5.76 14.59
N ASN A 18 23.44 4.57 15.18
CA ASN A 18 23.57 4.36 16.64
C ASN A 18 22.52 5.14 17.46
N GLN A 19 21.31 5.30 16.91
CA GLN A 19 20.15 5.95 17.55
C GLN A 19 19.23 4.95 18.26
N VAL A 20 19.75 3.75 18.56
CA VAL A 20 19.06 2.70 19.29
C VAL A 20 19.81 2.42 20.60
N PRO A 21 19.14 1.86 21.61
CA PRO A 21 19.82 1.45 22.85
C PRO A 21 20.98 0.50 22.57
N SER A 22 22.02 0.55 23.42
CA SER A 22 23.25 -0.24 23.26
C SER A 22 23.00 -1.74 23.11
N TYR A 23 22.04 -2.30 23.85
CA TYR A 23 21.66 -3.71 23.76
C TYR A 23 21.10 -4.11 22.39
N VAL A 24 20.49 -3.18 21.65
CA VAL A 24 20.03 -3.43 20.28
C VAL A 24 21.23 -3.38 19.35
N SER A 25 22.07 -2.35 19.50
CA SER A 25 23.27 -2.18 18.67
C SER A 25 24.18 -3.41 18.73
N SER A 26 24.41 -3.97 19.93
CA SER A 26 25.27 -5.14 20.12
C SER A 26 24.77 -6.38 19.36
N ILE A 27 23.46 -6.59 19.29
CA ILE A 27 22.91 -7.72 18.53
C ILE A 27 23.20 -7.56 17.03
N PHE A 28 23.13 -6.35 16.51
CA PHE A 28 23.46 -6.08 15.10
C PHE A 28 24.97 -6.13 14.80
N GLU A 29 25.82 -5.98 15.81
CA GLU A 29 27.27 -6.10 15.65
C GLU A 29 27.71 -7.51 15.29
N GLU A 30 27.00 -8.53 15.77
CA GLU A 30 27.24 -9.93 15.40
C GLU A 30 27.04 -10.20 13.90
N PHE A 31 26.27 -9.35 13.22
CA PHE A 31 25.98 -9.44 11.80
C PHE A 31 26.80 -8.47 10.96
N LYS A 32 27.66 -7.62 11.56
CA LYS A 32 28.60 -6.78 10.81
C LYS A 32 29.62 -7.69 10.15
N ASN A 33 29.92 -7.43 8.88
CA ASN A 33 30.89 -8.22 8.13
C ASN A 33 32.28 -8.09 8.79
N PRO A 34 32.87 -9.18 9.31
CA PRO A 34 34.20 -9.12 9.94
C PRO A 34 35.32 -8.87 8.92
N ALA A 35 35.04 -9.02 7.62
CA ALA A 35 35.99 -8.82 6.55
C ALA A 35 35.86 -7.43 5.91
N THR A 36 36.74 -6.52 6.32
CA THR A 36 37.17 -5.32 5.58
C THR A 36 37.91 -5.68 4.28
N ARG A 37 37.38 -6.63 3.47
CA ARG A 37 37.94 -6.91 2.15
C ARG A 37 37.44 -5.85 1.16
N ARG A 38 38.41 -5.06 0.71
CA ARG A 38 38.34 -3.89 -0.17
C ARG A 38 37.70 -4.18 -1.54
N THR A 39 36.39 -4.41 -1.58
CA THR A 39 35.60 -4.28 -2.80
C THR A 39 34.43 -3.37 -2.48
N SER A 40 34.27 -2.30 -3.27
CA SER A 40 33.33 -1.18 -3.08
C SER A 40 31.84 -1.54 -2.94
N ASN A 41 31.49 -2.83 -2.93
CA ASN A 41 30.12 -3.35 -2.85
C ASN A 41 29.86 -4.19 -1.57
N THR A 42 30.68 -4.09 -0.52
CA THR A 42 30.43 -4.82 0.72
C THR A 42 29.19 -4.28 1.44
N GLU A 43 28.13 -5.08 1.45
CA GLU A 43 26.99 -4.91 2.35
C GLU A 43 27.49 -4.77 3.80
N VAL A 44 27.02 -3.74 4.52
CA VAL A 44 27.47 -3.42 5.90
C VAL A 44 27.12 -4.54 6.88
N TYR A 45 26.03 -5.28 6.60
CA TYR A 45 25.55 -6.40 7.40
C TYR A 45 25.37 -7.63 6.52
N GLN A 46 25.68 -8.81 7.06
CA GLN A 46 25.52 -10.10 6.39
C GLN A 46 24.62 -11.03 7.20
N ILE A 47 23.74 -11.74 6.50
CA ILE A 47 22.92 -12.80 7.09
C ILE A 47 23.67 -14.12 6.94
N PRO A 48 23.72 -14.98 7.97
CA PRO A 48 24.33 -16.30 7.87
C PRO A 48 23.79 -17.12 6.67
N ILE A 49 24.71 -17.64 5.86
CA ILE A 49 24.44 -18.34 4.59
C ILE A 49 23.54 -19.57 4.78
N ARG A 50 23.63 -20.24 5.93
CA ARG A 50 22.85 -21.44 6.27
C ARG A 50 21.83 -21.15 7.36
N SER A 51 20.84 -20.33 7.03
CA SER A 51 19.75 -19.99 7.93
C SER A 51 18.46 -20.72 7.56
N THR A 52 17.71 -21.16 8.57
CA THR A 52 16.38 -21.75 8.35
C THR A 52 15.40 -20.69 7.84
N ALA A 53 14.35 -21.10 7.13
CA ALA A 53 13.31 -20.18 6.65
C ALA A 53 12.66 -19.37 7.79
N GLN A 54 12.59 -19.95 9.00
CA GLN A 54 12.10 -19.26 10.20
C GLN A 54 13.08 -18.19 10.68
N PHE A 55 14.38 -18.48 10.68
CA PHE A 55 15.41 -17.51 11.05
C PHE A 55 15.44 -16.32 10.09
N ILE A 56 15.34 -16.55 8.78
CA ILE A 56 15.31 -15.48 7.76
C ILE A 56 14.11 -14.53 7.99
N LYS A 57 12.98 -15.06 8.48
CA LYS A 57 11.78 -14.28 8.79
C LYS A 57 11.83 -13.57 10.16
N SER A 58 12.83 -13.86 10.99
CA SER A 58 12.99 -13.22 12.28
C SER A 58 13.35 -11.73 12.14
N PRO A 59 13.10 -10.88 13.14
CA PRO A 59 13.15 -9.42 12.99
C PRO A 59 14.47 -8.88 12.45
N ILE A 60 15.61 -9.45 12.86
CA ILE A 60 16.95 -8.93 12.58
C ILE A 60 17.43 -9.32 11.17
N PRO A 61 17.51 -10.61 10.80
CA PRO A 61 17.80 -11.04 9.42
C PRO A 61 16.85 -10.42 8.40
N ASN A 62 15.57 -10.33 8.70
CA ASN A 62 14.61 -9.70 7.81
C ASN A 62 14.91 -8.20 7.62
N ALA A 63 15.29 -7.49 8.69
CA ALA A 63 15.65 -6.08 8.63
C ALA A 63 16.93 -5.84 7.81
N ILE A 64 17.95 -6.68 8.00
CA ILE A 64 19.17 -6.66 7.19
C ILE A 64 18.86 -6.94 5.72
N SER A 65 18.06 -7.97 5.44
CA SER A 65 17.68 -8.33 4.06
C SER A 65 16.97 -7.19 3.35
N LEU A 66 16.02 -6.53 4.04
CA LEU A 66 15.30 -5.39 3.50
C LEU A 66 16.22 -4.19 3.26
N TRP A 67 17.16 -3.94 4.17
CA TRP A 67 18.13 -2.86 4.03
C TRP A 67 19.10 -3.08 2.86
N ASN A 68 19.63 -4.29 2.71
CA ASN A 68 20.56 -4.63 1.63
C ASN A 68 19.86 -4.63 0.26
N LYS A 69 18.53 -4.85 0.22
CA LYS A 69 17.71 -4.75 -0.99
C LYS A 69 17.34 -3.31 -1.38
N LEU A 70 17.73 -2.29 -0.60
CA LEU A 70 17.45 -0.90 -0.96
C LEU A 70 18.18 -0.52 -2.27
N PRO A 71 17.56 0.28 -3.15
CA PRO A 71 18.26 0.86 -4.29
C PRO A 71 19.45 1.71 -3.82
N LYS A 72 20.59 1.62 -4.52
CA LYS A 72 21.80 2.40 -4.22
C LYS A 72 21.53 3.91 -3.99
N PRO A 73 20.70 4.60 -4.80
CA PRO A 73 20.40 6.01 -4.57
C PRO A 73 19.74 6.26 -3.21
N LEU A 74 18.85 5.36 -2.77
CA LEU A 74 18.16 5.49 -1.49
C LEU A 74 19.09 5.17 -0.31
N LEU A 75 20.00 4.21 -0.49
CA LEU A 75 21.02 3.86 0.50
C LEU A 75 21.97 5.04 0.73
N GLU A 76 22.48 5.65 -0.34
CA GLU A 76 23.32 6.85 -0.24
C GLU A 76 22.56 8.02 0.41
N TYR A 77 21.29 8.19 0.06
CA TYR A 77 20.43 9.20 0.65
C TYR A 77 20.30 8.99 2.18
N ALA A 78 20.10 7.75 2.63
CA ALA A 78 20.03 7.42 4.04
C ALA A 78 21.32 7.78 4.82
N LEU A 79 22.48 7.57 4.19
CA LEU A 79 23.78 7.89 4.78
C LEU A 79 24.06 9.41 4.83
N LYS A 80 23.47 10.19 3.92
CA LYS A 80 23.69 11.64 3.83
C LYS A 80 22.68 12.47 4.64
N PHE A 81 21.42 12.06 4.68
CA PHE A 81 20.32 12.88 5.19
C PHE A 81 19.71 12.37 6.50
N SER A 82 18.92 13.23 7.16
CA SER A 82 18.24 12.97 8.43
C SER A 82 17.10 11.96 8.30
N LEU A 83 16.66 11.38 9.43
CA LEU A 83 15.55 10.41 9.47
C LEU A 83 14.25 10.95 8.83
N PRO A 84 13.80 12.20 9.07
CA PRO A 84 12.61 12.73 8.41
C PRO A 84 12.74 12.80 6.89
N ALA A 85 13.92 13.20 6.39
CA ALA A 85 14.21 13.24 4.97
C ALA A 85 14.21 11.83 4.35
N PHE A 86 14.88 10.88 4.99
CA PHE A 86 14.89 9.47 4.56
C PHE A 86 13.48 8.86 4.58
N LYS A 87 12.67 9.14 5.61
CA LYS A 87 11.26 8.72 5.68
C LYS A 87 10.47 9.24 4.50
N LYS A 88 10.65 10.51 4.13
CA LYS A 88 9.96 11.13 2.99
C LYS A 88 10.38 10.47 1.67
N GLU A 89 11.66 10.22 1.47
CA GLU A 89 12.16 9.64 0.22
C GLU A 89 11.83 8.15 0.09
N SER A 90 12.01 7.38 1.17
CA SER A 90 11.57 5.98 1.23
C SER A 90 10.07 5.84 1.03
N ASN A 91 9.26 6.76 1.58
CA ASN A 91 7.82 6.80 1.31
C ASN A 91 7.53 6.91 -0.18
N LYS A 92 8.17 7.81 -0.91
CA LYS A 92 7.95 7.94 -2.35
C LYS A 92 8.30 6.65 -3.11
N HIS A 93 9.33 5.93 -2.64
CA HIS A 93 9.79 4.71 -3.29
C HIS A 93 8.88 3.51 -3.00
N TYR A 94 8.46 3.33 -1.74
CA TYR A 94 7.71 2.15 -1.29
C TYR A 94 6.20 2.33 -1.21
N LEU A 95 5.72 3.57 -1.08
CA LEU A 95 4.31 3.90 -1.05
C LEU A 95 4.00 4.78 -2.28
N PRO A 96 3.24 4.28 -3.26
CA PRO A 96 2.78 5.14 -4.35
C PRO A 96 2.03 6.32 -3.73
N LYS A 97 2.34 7.54 -4.21
CA LYS A 97 1.61 8.75 -3.80
C LYS A 97 0.12 8.48 -3.98
N ARG A 98 -0.65 8.54 -2.89
CA ARG A 98 -2.09 8.62 -2.98
C ARG A 98 -2.42 10.07 -3.31
N ILE A 99 -2.93 10.29 -4.52
CA ILE A 99 -3.23 11.63 -5.08
C ILE A 99 -4.06 12.47 -4.12
N ILE A 100 -4.95 11.83 -3.36
CA ILE A 100 -5.82 12.53 -2.43
C ILE A 100 -5.73 11.88 -1.05
N SER A 101 -5.20 12.66 -0.11
CA SER A 101 -5.19 12.32 1.32
C SER A 101 -6.44 12.79 2.05
N SER A 102 -7.17 13.78 1.50
CA SER A 102 -8.40 14.32 2.10
C SER A 102 -9.48 14.54 1.05
N THR A 103 -10.64 13.93 1.28
CA THR A 103 -11.89 14.16 0.53
C THR A 103 -12.49 15.54 0.75
N SER A 104 -11.98 16.33 1.71
CA SER A 104 -12.49 17.68 2.02
C SER A 104 -12.39 18.68 0.87
N LEU A 105 -11.50 18.44 -0.10
CA LEU A 105 -11.36 19.25 -1.31
C LEU A 105 -12.35 18.87 -2.41
N ILE A 106 -13.16 17.84 -2.16
CA ILE A 106 -14.08 17.25 -3.10
C ILE A 106 -15.49 17.50 -2.56
N ASN A 107 -16.38 18.04 -3.38
CA ASN A 107 -17.76 18.35 -3.01
C ASN A 107 -18.63 17.08 -2.95
N LEU A 108 -18.23 16.10 -2.13
CA LEU A 108 -19.01 14.90 -1.83
C LEU A 108 -19.93 15.17 -0.64
N THR A 109 -21.10 14.55 -0.64
CA THR A 109 -21.93 14.51 0.57
C THR A 109 -21.22 13.69 1.65
N ARG A 110 -21.56 13.94 2.93
CA ARG A 110 -20.95 13.23 4.06
C ARG A 110 -21.11 11.70 3.96
N SER A 111 -22.26 11.23 3.46
CA SER A 111 -22.54 9.79 3.26
C SER A 111 -21.64 9.16 2.20
N GLN A 112 -21.50 9.84 1.05
CA GLN A 112 -20.62 9.41 -0.04
C GLN A 112 -19.16 9.38 0.41
N GLU A 113 -18.73 10.40 1.15
CA GLU A 113 -17.38 10.49 1.70
C GLU A 113 -17.05 9.32 2.63
N ILE A 114 -17.94 9.03 3.59
CA ILE A 114 -17.76 7.91 4.53
C ILE A 114 -17.69 6.59 3.75
N THR A 115 -18.58 6.38 2.78
CA THR A 115 -18.66 5.15 1.99
C THR A 115 -17.38 4.93 1.17
N LEU A 116 -16.94 5.97 0.44
CA LEU A 116 -15.71 5.93 -0.33
C LEU A 116 -14.48 5.70 0.54
N ASN A 117 -14.39 6.38 1.68
CA ASN A 117 -13.27 6.22 2.60
C ASN A 117 -13.24 4.82 3.22
N ARG A 118 -14.40 4.23 3.56
CA ARG A 118 -14.50 2.81 3.97
C ARG A 118 -13.99 1.87 2.88
N ALA A 119 -14.34 2.12 1.62
CA ALA A 119 -13.83 1.33 0.50
C ALA A 119 -12.30 1.48 0.35
N ARG A 120 -11.77 2.70 0.43
CA ARG A 120 -10.32 2.98 0.35
C ARG A 120 -9.48 2.34 1.46
N VAL A 121 -10.07 2.01 2.60
CA VAL A 121 -9.40 1.29 3.69
C VAL A 121 -9.79 -0.19 3.74
N ASP A 122 -10.54 -0.68 2.75
CA ASP A 122 -11.00 -2.06 2.63
C ASP A 122 -11.92 -2.49 3.80
N LEU A 123 -12.64 -1.56 4.43
CA LEU A 123 -13.61 -1.83 5.52
C LEU A 123 -15.06 -1.65 5.07
N PHE A 124 -15.28 -1.71 3.75
CA PHE A 124 -16.60 -1.59 3.15
C PHE A 124 -17.33 -2.94 3.07
N LEU A 125 -16.63 -4.02 2.70
CA LEU A 125 -17.23 -5.31 2.36
C LEU A 125 -16.89 -6.42 3.37
N LYS A 126 -17.71 -7.48 3.38
CA LYS A 126 -17.66 -8.56 4.37
C LYS A 126 -16.34 -9.31 4.42
N ALA A 127 -15.69 -9.58 3.28
CA ALA A 127 -14.51 -10.45 3.26
C ALA A 127 -13.39 -9.94 4.18
N ARG A 128 -13.16 -8.63 4.19
CA ARG A 128 -12.12 -8.01 5.03
C ARG A 128 -12.57 -7.86 6.48
N LEU A 129 -13.83 -7.54 6.71
CA LEU A 129 -14.40 -7.46 8.06
C LEU A 129 -14.35 -8.83 8.75
N PHE A 130 -14.70 -9.91 8.04
CA PHE A 130 -14.59 -11.27 8.53
C PHE A 130 -13.14 -11.66 8.84
N ALA A 131 -12.18 -11.30 7.98
CA ALA A 131 -10.76 -11.55 8.21
C ALA A 131 -10.21 -10.83 9.45
N HIS A 132 -10.81 -9.70 9.84
CA HIS A 132 -10.50 -8.97 11.07
C HIS A 132 -11.35 -9.41 12.28
N GLN A 133 -12.14 -10.48 12.14
CA GLN A 133 -12.95 -11.07 13.22
C GLN A 133 -13.99 -10.12 13.82
N PHE A 134 -14.59 -9.26 12.99
CA PHE A 134 -15.72 -8.45 13.43
C PHE A 134 -16.94 -9.35 13.76
N THR A 135 -17.47 -9.21 14.98
CA THR A 135 -18.49 -10.12 15.55
C THR A 135 -19.86 -10.05 14.88
N PHE A 136 -20.14 -9.00 14.11
CA PHE A 136 -21.42 -8.82 13.41
C PHE A 136 -21.41 -9.37 11.98
N ILE A 137 -20.32 -10.00 11.54
CA ILE A 137 -20.21 -10.60 10.19
C ILE A 137 -20.02 -12.11 10.33
N ASP A 138 -21.04 -12.86 9.93
CA ASP A 138 -21.02 -14.33 10.04
C ASP A 138 -20.30 -15.02 8.87
N SER A 139 -20.12 -14.32 7.74
CA SER A 139 -19.50 -14.88 6.53
C SER A 139 -18.77 -13.82 5.72
N ALA A 140 -17.64 -14.22 5.12
CA ALA A 140 -16.87 -13.43 4.15
C ALA A 140 -17.51 -13.37 2.75
N HIS A 141 -18.59 -14.11 2.49
CA HIS A 141 -19.12 -14.31 1.15
C HIS A 141 -20.24 -13.33 0.79
N CYS A 142 -20.24 -12.92 -0.47
CA CYS A 142 -21.36 -12.26 -1.12
C CYS A 142 -22.48 -13.29 -1.34
N SER A 143 -23.71 -12.83 -1.55
CA SER A 143 -24.87 -13.68 -1.88
C SER A 143 -24.68 -14.51 -3.17
N CYS A 144 -23.75 -14.11 -4.04
CA CYS A 144 -23.36 -14.90 -5.22
C CYS A 144 -22.41 -16.08 -4.89
N GLY A 145 -22.02 -16.26 -3.63
CA GLY A 145 -21.16 -17.34 -3.15
C GLY A 145 -19.65 -17.11 -3.26
N LYS A 146 -19.19 -15.94 -3.73
CA LYS A 146 -17.75 -15.59 -3.77
C LYS A 146 -17.37 -14.64 -2.63
N PRO A 147 -16.08 -14.59 -2.22
CA PRO A 147 -15.63 -13.62 -1.21
C PRO A 147 -15.96 -12.18 -1.63
N GLU A 148 -16.64 -11.47 -0.75
CA GLU A 148 -17.11 -10.10 -0.99
C GLU A 148 -15.95 -9.10 -0.85
N THR A 149 -15.22 -8.91 -1.95
CA THR A 149 -14.06 -8.00 -2.05
C THR A 149 -14.36 -6.88 -3.04
N LEU A 150 -13.62 -5.77 -2.98
CA LEU A 150 -13.83 -4.66 -3.91
C LEU A 150 -13.60 -5.09 -5.35
N LYS A 151 -12.57 -5.93 -5.61
CA LYS A 151 -12.35 -6.51 -6.95
C LYS A 151 -13.54 -7.35 -7.41
N HIS A 152 -14.15 -8.08 -6.48
CA HIS A 152 -15.35 -8.85 -6.80
C HIS A 152 -16.52 -7.93 -7.14
N LEU A 153 -16.82 -6.95 -6.29
CA LEU A 153 -17.89 -5.97 -6.50
C LEU A 153 -17.73 -5.22 -7.85
N PHE A 154 -16.57 -4.59 -8.06
CA PHE A 154 -16.32 -3.72 -9.20
C PHE A 154 -16.17 -4.45 -10.54
N PHE A 155 -15.82 -5.74 -10.57
CA PHE A 155 -15.46 -6.41 -11.83
C PHE A 155 -16.06 -7.80 -12.06
N LYS A 156 -16.54 -8.49 -11.01
CA LYS A 156 -16.86 -9.93 -11.14
C LYS A 156 -18.24 -10.34 -10.62
N CYS A 157 -18.84 -9.57 -9.72
CA CYS A 157 -20.11 -9.94 -9.09
C CYS A 157 -21.23 -10.00 -10.15
N PRO A 158 -21.91 -11.15 -10.32
CA PRO A 158 -23.02 -11.24 -11.27
C PRO A 158 -24.24 -10.44 -10.79
N LEU A 159 -24.46 -10.36 -9.47
CA LEU A 159 -25.59 -9.62 -8.90
C LEU A 159 -25.49 -8.10 -9.09
N CYS A 160 -24.26 -7.58 -9.24
CA CYS A 160 -24.01 -6.16 -9.45
C CYS A 160 -23.78 -5.82 -10.93
N GLN A 161 -24.14 -6.69 -11.87
CA GLN A 161 -23.79 -6.52 -13.29
C GLN A 161 -24.40 -5.25 -13.90
N ILE A 162 -25.67 -4.96 -13.60
CA ILE A 162 -26.38 -3.78 -14.13
C ILE A 162 -25.72 -2.50 -13.62
N ASN A 163 -25.55 -2.37 -12.30
CA ASN A 163 -24.92 -1.21 -11.68
C ASN A 163 -23.46 -1.05 -12.12
N ARG A 164 -22.73 -2.16 -12.30
CA ARG A 164 -21.36 -2.13 -12.81
C ARG A 164 -21.30 -1.65 -14.27
N HIS A 165 -22.26 -2.06 -15.10
CA HIS A 165 -22.33 -1.58 -16.48
C HIS A 165 -22.53 -0.07 -16.52
N ALA A 166 -23.51 0.44 -15.76
CA ALA A 166 -23.76 1.88 -15.64
C ALA A 166 -22.52 2.64 -15.12
N LEU A 167 -21.86 2.14 -14.07
CA LEU A 167 -20.60 2.70 -13.56
C LEU A 167 -19.55 2.80 -14.68
N MET A 168 -19.32 1.70 -15.40
CA MET A 168 -18.27 1.63 -16.42
C MET A 168 -18.59 2.50 -17.62
N GLU A 169 -19.86 2.61 -18.00
CA GLU A 169 -20.33 3.51 -19.05
C GLU A 169 -20.06 4.98 -18.67
N GLU A 170 -20.46 5.40 -17.47
CA GLU A 170 -20.18 6.77 -16.99
C GLU A 170 -18.69 7.06 -16.89
N VAL A 171 -17.90 6.10 -16.38
CA VAL A 171 -16.45 6.25 -16.29
C VAL A 171 -15.81 6.32 -17.68
N ASN A 172 -16.24 5.50 -18.64
CA ASN A 172 -15.71 5.55 -20.00
C ASN A 172 -16.07 6.86 -20.68
N ASN A 173 -17.31 7.34 -20.55
CA ASN A 173 -17.75 8.61 -21.16
C ASN A 173 -16.93 9.82 -20.70
N ASN A 174 -16.38 9.78 -19.47
CA ASN A 174 -15.63 10.89 -18.90
C ASN A 174 -14.10 10.67 -18.89
N PHE A 175 -13.64 9.43 -18.84
CA PHE A 175 -12.25 9.07 -18.54
C PHE A 175 -11.69 7.94 -19.42
N TYR A 176 -12.29 7.68 -20.59
CA TYR A 176 -11.88 6.61 -21.52
C TYR A 176 -10.36 6.56 -21.73
N ASN A 177 -9.74 7.70 -22.04
CA ASN A 177 -8.31 7.78 -22.32
C ASN A 177 -7.43 7.33 -21.16
N LYS A 178 -7.89 7.45 -19.91
CA LYS A 178 -7.17 7.02 -18.72
C LYS A 178 -7.41 5.54 -18.44
N ILE A 179 -8.68 5.13 -18.41
CA ILE A 179 -9.02 3.76 -18.01
C ILE A 179 -8.64 2.71 -19.07
N SER A 180 -8.61 3.07 -20.35
CA SER A 180 -8.18 2.19 -21.44
C SER A 180 -6.69 1.87 -21.42
N GLN A 181 -5.87 2.77 -20.86
CA GLN A 181 -4.43 2.56 -20.70
C GLN A 181 -4.09 1.60 -19.55
N LEU A 182 -5.02 1.42 -18.60
CA LEU A 182 -4.84 0.53 -17.46
C LEU A 182 -5.16 -0.91 -17.88
N THR A 183 -4.18 -1.80 -17.81
CA THR A 183 -4.35 -3.21 -18.19
C THR A 183 -4.74 -4.09 -17.00
N ASN A 184 -4.19 -3.80 -15.81
CA ASN A 184 -4.44 -4.57 -14.59
C ASN A 184 -5.73 -4.13 -13.88
N MET A 185 -6.49 -5.09 -13.35
CA MET A 185 -7.63 -4.84 -12.47
C MET A 185 -7.25 -4.01 -11.24
N ASP A 186 -6.03 -4.18 -10.72
CA ASP A 186 -5.58 -3.48 -9.52
C ASP A 186 -5.35 -2.00 -9.80
N ASP A 187 -4.78 -1.68 -10.96
CA ASP A 187 -4.58 -0.32 -11.39
C ASP A 187 -5.91 0.36 -11.72
N LYS A 188 -6.83 -0.36 -12.38
CA LYS A 188 -8.21 0.11 -12.60
C LYS A 188 -8.93 0.40 -11.28
N LEU A 189 -8.83 -0.51 -10.31
CA LEU A 189 -9.44 -0.31 -9.00
C LEU A 189 -8.82 0.89 -8.28
N ASN A 190 -7.50 1.03 -8.33
CA ASN A 190 -6.79 2.15 -7.73
C ASN A 190 -7.20 3.47 -8.38
N PHE A 191 -7.33 3.51 -9.71
CA PHE A 191 -7.84 4.68 -10.42
C PHE A 191 -9.26 5.04 -9.97
N LEU A 192 -10.19 4.09 -9.91
CA LEU A 192 -11.56 4.35 -9.46
C LEU A 192 -11.61 4.87 -8.02
N LEU A 193 -10.79 4.31 -7.13
CA LEU A 193 -10.82 4.68 -5.71
C LEU A 193 -10.03 5.94 -5.41
N TYR A 194 -8.90 6.20 -6.08
CA TYR A 194 -7.95 7.27 -5.72
C TYR A 194 -7.71 8.31 -6.83
N GLY A 195 -8.21 8.08 -8.03
CA GLY A 195 -8.00 8.94 -9.20
C GLY A 195 -6.62 8.76 -9.83
N ASP A 196 -6.22 9.76 -10.60
CA ASP A 196 -4.89 9.89 -11.21
C ASP A 196 -4.32 11.30 -10.97
N GLU A 197 -2.99 11.44 -10.89
CA GLU A 197 -2.32 12.74 -10.62
C GLU A 197 -2.54 13.76 -11.73
N THR A 198 -2.88 13.31 -12.94
CA THR A 198 -3.12 14.18 -14.09
C THR A 198 -4.54 14.74 -14.17
N LEU A 199 -5.46 14.27 -13.32
CA LEU A 199 -6.83 14.77 -13.29
C LEU A 199 -6.92 16.09 -12.53
N SER A 200 -7.67 17.04 -13.08
CA SER A 200 -8.06 18.26 -12.38
C SER A 200 -8.97 17.95 -11.18
N LEU A 201 -9.09 18.90 -10.26
CA LEU A 201 -9.96 18.74 -9.08
C LEU A 201 -11.43 18.53 -9.46
N ALA A 202 -11.90 19.18 -10.53
CA ALA A 202 -13.26 19.00 -11.05
C ALA A 202 -13.48 17.59 -11.60
N GLU A 203 -12.52 17.06 -12.35
CA GLU A 203 -12.53 15.69 -12.87
C GLU A 203 -12.49 14.66 -11.75
N LEU A 204 -11.61 14.86 -10.76
CA LEU A 204 -11.53 14.02 -9.57
C LEU A 204 -12.87 14.02 -8.81
N SER A 205 -13.48 15.19 -8.64
CA SER A 205 -14.80 15.30 -8.02
C SER A 205 -15.86 14.52 -8.78
N LYS A 206 -15.88 14.63 -10.11
CA LYS A 206 -16.81 13.88 -10.96
C LYS A 206 -16.59 12.37 -10.82
N LEU A 207 -15.34 11.91 -10.89
CA LEU A 207 -14.99 10.49 -10.72
C LEU A 207 -15.48 9.93 -9.38
N PHE A 208 -15.23 10.64 -8.28
CA PHE A 208 -15.62 10.14 -6.97
C PHE A 208 -17.12 10.22 -6.72
N ILE A 209 -17.84 11.16 -7.32
CA ILE A 209 -19.31 11.15 -7.29
C ILE A 209 -19.82 9.86 -7.93
N ILE A 210 -19.39 9.58 -9.16
CA ILE A 210 -19.75 8.37 -9.92
C ILE A 210 -19.47 7.10 -9.09
N VAL A 211 -18.25 6.97 -8.57
CA VAL A 211 -17.83 5.79 -7.80
C VAL A 211 -18.59 5.69 -6.46
N SER A 212 -18.82 6.81 -5.78
CA SER A 212 -19.54 6.81 -4.50
C SER A 212 -21.01 6.44 -4.65
N ASN A 213 -21.66 6.85 -5.75
CA ASN A 213 -23.03 6.46 -6.07
C ASN A 213 -23.10 4.95 -6.29
N PHE A 214 -22.21 4.40 -7.13
CA PHE A 214 -22.12 2.96 -7.33
C PHE A 214 -21.92 2.18 -6.02
N LEU A 215 -21.04 2.66 -5.14
CA LEU A 215 -20.84 2.04 -3.83
C LEU A 215 -22.08 2.13 -2.95
N HIS A 216 -22.84 3.21 -3.02
CA HIS A 216 -24.06 3.39 -2.26
C HIS A 216 -25.17 2.44 -2.72
N ASP A 217 -25.32 2.28 -4.04
CA ASP A 217 -26.35 1.42 -4.66
C ASP A 217 -26.10 -0.07 -4.46
N ASN A 218 -24.88 -0.46 -4.06
CA ASN A 218 -24.47 -1.86 -3.88
C ASN A 218 -23.98 -2.16 -2.44
N LYS A 219 -24.45 -1.36 -1.47
CA LYS A 219 -24.17 -1.57 -0.04
C LYS A 219 -25.06 -2.66 0.57
#